data_AF-A0A949Y9A2-F1
#
_entry.id   AF-A0A949Y9A2-F1
#
_cell.length_a   1.000
_cell.length_b   1.000
_cell.length_c   1.000
_cell.angle_alpha   90.00
_cell.angle_beta   90.00
_cell.angle_gamma   90.00
#
_symmetry.space_group_name_H-M   'P 1'
#
loop_
_entity.id
_entity.type
_entity.pdbx_description
1 polymer ?
#
loop_
_entity_poly.entity_id
_entity_poly.type
_entity_poly.pdbx_seq_one_letter_code
_entity_poly.pdbx_strand_id
1 'polypeptide(L)' 'MWLAFYVHHLDPFLVRFYGDIGIRWYGTAYLAGFVAAFFLLKWLARKGYGPLREAQVADFVFFAAVFGVLVGGRLGYGLF' A
#
# COMPACT_ATOMS: atom_id res chain seq x y z
N MET A 1 3.41 33.57 23.15
CA MET A 1 3.11 32.14 22.87
C MET A 1 2.96 31.98 21.36
N TRP A 2 4.07 31.87 20.63
CA TRP A 2 4.14 32.01 19.16
C TRP A 2 4.63 30.74 18.45
N LEU A 3 4.42 29.56 19.03
CA LEU A 3 4.94 28.29 18.48
C LEU A 3 3.86 27.40 17.82
N ALA A 4 2.61 27.86 17.70
CA ALA A 4 1.47 26.97 17.47
C ALA A 4 0.89 26.93 16.03
N PHE A 5 1.52 27.53 15.01
CA PHE A 5 0.91 27.61 13.67
C PHE A 5 1.81 27.15 12.50
N TYR A 6 2.83 26.33 12.74
CA TYR A 6 3.46 25.59 11.64
C TYR A 6 2.64 24.32 11.36
N VAL A 7 1.41 24.49 10.87
CA VAL A 7 0.68 23.39 10.22
C VAL A 7 1.34 23.23 8.86
N HIS A 8 2.29 22.30 8.74
CA HIS A 8 2.82 21.90 7.44
C HIS A 8 1.63 21.62 6.52
N HIS A 9 1.43 22.48 5.53
CA HIS A 9 0.55 22.19 4.41
C HIS A 9 1.29 21.16 3.57
N LEU A 10 1.27 19.90 4.01
CA LEU A 10 1.77 18.79 3.22
C LEU A 10 0.86 18.70 2.00
N ASP A 11 1.38 19.11 0.85
CA ASP A 11 0.71 18.90 -0.42
C ASP A 11 0.35 17.41 -0.52
N PRO A 12 -0.93 17.05 -0.70
CA PRO A 12 -1.35 15.65 -0.75
C PRO A 12 -0.82 14.94 -2.00
N PHE A 13 -0.23 15.70 -2.92
CA PHE A 13 0.34 15.24 -4.18
C PHE A 13 1.85 15.02 -4.07
N LEU A 14 2.27 13.81 -4.39
CA LEU A 14 3.65 13.46 -4.67
C LEU A 14 4.10 14.11 -5.99
N VAL A 15 3.29 13.97 -7.04
CA VAL A 15 3.50 14.56 -8.37
C VAL A 15 2.15 14.98 -8.93
N ARG A 16 1.97 16.28 -9.19
CA ARG A 16 0.72 16.84 -9.76
C ARG A 16 0.92 17.03 -11.27
N PHE A 17 0.13 16.34 -12.09
CA PHE A 17 0.27 16.41 -13.56
C PHE A 17 -0.62 17.51 -14.14
N TYR A 18 -1.93 17.48 -13.85
CA TYR A 18 -2.86 18.51 -14.34
C TYR A 18 -4.09 18.60 -13.43
N GLY A 19 -4.38 19.78 -12.91
CA GLY A 19 -5.51 19.99 -11.99
C GLY A 19 -5.46 19.08 -10.76
N ASP A 20 -6.53 18.33 -10.52
CA ASP A 20 -6.71 17.39 -9.39
C ASP A 20 -6.21 15.96 -9.70
N ILE A 21 -5.61 15.77 -10.89
CA ILE A 21 -5.02 14.51 -11.34
C ILE A 21 -3.52 14.53 -11.02
N GLY A 22 -3.14 13.70 -10.07
CA GLY A 22 -1.76 13.54 -9.64
C GLY A 22 -1.59 12.31 -8.75
N ILE A 23 -0.36 11.86 -8.62
CA ILE A 23 0.01 10.80 -7.69
C ILE A 23 -0.10 11.39 -6.30
N ARG A 24 -0.98 10.83 -5.47
CA ARG A 24 -1.16 11.26 -4.07
C ARG A 24 -0.30 10.43 -3.14
N TRP A 25 0.24 11.04 -2.10
CA TRP A 25 1.01 10.35 -1.06
C TRP A 25 0.26 9.17 -0.46
N TYR A 26 -1.06 9.28 -0.31
CA TYR A 26 -1.91 8.18 0.14
C TYR A 26 -1.77 6.95 -0.77
N GLY A 27 -1.97 7.09 -2.09
CA GLY A 27 -1.82 5.98 -3.02
C GLY A 27 -0.40 5.40 -3.05
N THR A 28 0.61 6.27 -2.96
CA THR A 28 2.01 5.85 -2.90
C THR A 28 2.33 5.07 -1.63
N ALA A 29 1.77 5.45 -0.48
CA ALA A 29 1.94 4.74 0.78
C ALA A 29 1.32 3.33 0.73
N TYR A 30 0.14 3.19 0.11
CA TYR A 30 -0.47 1.87 -0.14
C TYR A 30 0.43 1.02 -1.04
N LEU A 31 0.90 1.57 -2.16
CA LEU A 31 1.81 0.88 -3.06
C LEU A 31 3.10 0.44 -2.35
N ALA A 32 3.69 1.33 -1.56
CA ALA A 32 4.88 1.02 -0.76
C ALA A 32 4.63 -0.12 0.24
N GLY A 33 3.45 -0.15 0.87
CA GLY A 33 3.02 -1.26 1.74
C GLY A 33 2.95 -2.60 1.00
N PHE A 34 2.33 -2.63 -0.18
CA PHE A 34 2.28 -3.85 -0.99
C PHE A 34 3.65 -4.31 -1.46
N VAL A 35 4.51 -3.39 -1.89
CA VAL A 35 5.88 -3.69 -2.30
C VAL A 35 6.69 -4.22 -1.13
N ALA A 36 6.60 -3.60 0.06
CA ALA A 36 7.27 -4.08 1.26
C ALA A 36 6.80 -5.48 1.66
N ALA A 37 5.48 -5.73 1.65
CA ALA A 37 4.90 -7.05 1.93
C ALA A 37 5.38 -8.10 0.92
N PHE A 38 5.45 -7.75 -0.37
CA PHE A 38 5.98 -8.62 -1.42
C PHE A 38 7.44 -9.03 -1.14
N PHE A 39 8.31 -8.06 -0.88
CA PHE A 39 9.72 -8.34 -0.61
C PHE A 39 9.91 -9.15 0.67
N LEU A 40 9.13 -8.87 1.71
CA LEU A 40 9.16 -9.61 2.97
C LEU A 40 8.74 -11.07 2.77
N LEU A 41 7.61 -11.31 2.09
CA LEU A 41 7.13 -12.66 1.79
C LEU A 41 8.08 -13.42 0.88
N LYS A 42 8.68 -12.73 -0.11
CA LYS A 42 9.67 -13.32 -1.00
C LYS A 42 10.92 -13.72 -0.23
N TRP A 43 11.39 -12.86 0.66
CA TRP A 43 12.53 -13.16 1.53
C TRP A 43 12.25 -14.34 2.47
N LEU A 44 11.04 -14.40 3.04
CA LEU A 44 10.62 -15.47 3.94
C LEU A 44 10.49 -16.81 3.20
N ALA A 45 9.93 -16.80 1.98
CA ALA A 45 9.84 -17.97 1.11
C ALA A 45 11.22 -18.48 0.67
N ARG A 46 12.15 -17.58 0.33
CA ARG A 46 13.53 -17.94 -0.01
C ARG A 46 14.28 -18.61 1.14
N LYS A 47 13.97 -18.24 2.39
CA LYS A 47 14.54 -18.87 3.58
C LYS A 47 13.86 -20.19 3.96
N GLY A 48 12.82 -20.63 3.23
CA GLY A 48 12.14 -21.91 3.47
C GLY A 48 11.26 -21.94 4.73
N TYR A 49 10.93 -20.79 5.31
CA TYR A 49 10.11 -20.71 6.53
C TYR A 49 8.60 -20.94 6.30
N GLY A 50 8.19 -21.36 5.10
CA GLY A 50 6.78 -21.60 4.80
C GLY A 50 6.53 -22.53 3.61
N PRO A 51 5.27 -22.95 3.40
CA PRO A 51 4.87 -23.85 2.32
C PRO A 51 4.86 -23.18 0.93
N LEU A 52 5.03 -21.86 0.86
CA LEU A 52 4.97 -21.07 -0.36
C LEU A 52 6.31 -21.13 -1.10
N ARG A 53 6.29 -21.64 -2.34
CA ARG A 53 7.43 -21.52 -3.26
C ARG A 53 7.59 -20.07 -3.71
N GLU A 54 8.82 -19.63 -3.93
CA GLU A 54 9.14 -18.24 -4.33
C GLU A 54 8.32 -17.77 -5.55
N ALA A 55 8.06 -18.67 -6.50
CA ALA A 55 7.22 -18.40 -7.67
C ALA A 55 5.76 -18.05 -7.32
N GLN A 56 5.20 -18.67 -6.27
CA GLN A 56 3.81 -18.49 -5.86
C GLN A 56 3.60 -17.25 -4.96
N VAL A 57 4.69 -16.67 -4.45
CA VAL A 57 4.63 -15.46 -3.62
C VAL A 57 4.09 -14.27 -4.41
N ALA A 58 4.50 -14.13 -5.67
CA ALA A 58 4.01 -13.06 -6.54
C ALA A 58 2.51 -13.18 -6.78
N ASP A 59 2.05 -14.39 -7.13
CA ASP A 59 0.62 -14.65 -7.34
C ASP A 59 -0.19 -14.41 -6.06
N PHE A 60 0.31 -14.86 -4.91
CA PHE A 60 -0.36 -14.67 -3.63
C PHE A 60 -0.46 -13.19 -3.24
N VAL A 61 0.61 -12.43 -3.40
CA VAL A 61 0.61 -11.00 -3.07
C VAL A 61 -0.26 -10.23 -4.06
N PHE A 62 -0.25 -10.58 -5.34
CA PHE A 62 -1.13 -9.98 -6.33
C PHE A 62 -2.60 -10.27 -6.01
N PHE A 63 -2.93 -11.51 -5.64
CA PHE A 63 -4.27 -11.89 -5.23
C PHE A 63 -4.68 -11.20 -3.92
N ALA A 64 -3.81 -11.15 -2.91
CA ALA A 64 -4.10 -10.46 -1.66
C ALA A 64 -4.25 -8.93 -1.86
N ALA A 65 -3.42 -8.31 -2.69
CA ALA A 65 -3.49 -6.88 -2.99
C ALA A 65 -4.73 -6.54 -3.83
N VAL A 66 -5.11 -7.35 -4.81
CA VAL A 66 -6.28 -7.09 -5.65
C VAL A 66 -7.55 -7.54 -4.93
N PHE A 67 -7.67 -8.83 -4.62
CA PHE A 67 -8.88 -9.38 -4.00
C PHE A 67 -9.03 -8.92 -2.55
N GLY A 68 -7.98 -8.97 -1.73
CA GLY A 68 -8.07 -8.60 -0.31
C GLY A 68 -8.41 -7.12 -0.11
N VAL A 69 -7.89 -6.22 -0.94
CA VAL A 69 -8.17 -4.77 -0.83
C VAL A 69 -9.51 -4.41 -1.44
N LEU A 70 -9.88 -4.96 -2.62
CA LEU A 70 -11.20 -4.70 -3.19
C LEU A 70 -12.32 -5.26 -2.30
N VAL A 71 -12.18 -6.52 -1.86
CA VAL A 71 -13.19 -7.18 -1.02
C VAL A 71 -13.17 -6.59 0.39
N GLY A 72 -12.00 -6.41 0.98
CA GLY A 72 -11.86 -5.78 2.31
C GLY A 72 -12.34 -4.33 2.35
N GLY A 73 -12.09 -3.55 1.30
CA GLY A 73 -12.58 -2.18 1.19
C GLY A 73 -14.11 -2.10 1.06
N ARG A 74 -14.72 -3.01 0.29
CA ARG A 74 -16.18 -3.07 0.12
C ARG A 74 -16.90 -3.63 1.35
N LEU A 75 -16.35 -4.65 1.98
CA LEU A 75 -16.90 -5.20 3.22
C LEU A 75 -16.69 -4.23 4.40
N GLY A 76 -15.55 -3.54 4.45
CA GLY A 76 -15.27 -2.50 5.44
C GLY A 76 -16.28 -1.35 5.36
N TYR A 77 -16.53 -0.79 4.17
CA TYR A 77 -17.55 0.25 3.97
C TYR A 77 -18.99 -0.23 4.25
N GLY A 78 -19.26 -1.52 4.05
CA GLY A 78 -20.58 -2.09 4.29
C GLY A 78 -20.87 -2.42 5.76
N LEU A 79 -19.83 -2.61 6.58
CA LEU A 79 -19.95 -3.05 7.98
C LEU A 79 -19.61 -1.95 8.99
N PHE A 80 -18.94 -0.87 8.57
CA PHE A 80 -18.54 0.29 9.39
C PHE A 80 -18.87 1.59 8.67
#